data_AF-A0A3D4CLL3-F1
#
_entry.id   AF-A0A3D4CLL3-F1
#
_cell.length_a   1.000
_cell.length_b   1.000
_cell.length_c   1.000
_cell.angle_alpha   90.00
_cell.angle_beta   90.00
_cell.angle_gamma   90.00
#
_symmetry.space_group_name_H-M   'P 1'
#
loop_
_entity.id
_entity.type
_entity.pdbx_description
1 polymer ?
#
loop_
_entity_poly.entity_id
_entity_poly.type
_entity_poly.pdbx_seq_one_letter_code
_entity_poly.pdbx_strand_id
1 'polypeptide(L)' 'MLNPEEKDYNTRRPRLIIPEYGRNIQRMVDYALTIEDREERNKVAQ' A
#
# COMPACT_ATOMS: atom_id res chain seq x y z
N MET A 1 2.25 12.91 25.59
CA MET A 1 3.29 13.55 24.76
C MET A 1 3.39 12.71 23.50
N LEU A 2 3.11 13.28 22.32
CA LEU A 2 3.29 12.58 21.05
C LEU A 2 4.79 12.57 20.72
N ASN A 3 5.34 11.41 20.41
CA ASN A 3 6.75 11.27 20.03
C ASN A 3 7.03 12.14 18.79
N PRO A 4 7.99 13.07 18.81
CA PRO A 4 8.33 13.91 17.66
C PRO A 4 8.80 13.11 16.43
N GLU A 5 9.13 11.84 16.60
CA GLU A 5 9.61 10.92 15.56
C GLU A 5 8.49 10.29 14.72
N GLU A 6 7.22 10.35 15.17
CA GLU A 6 6.08 9.72 14.48
C GLU A 6 5.38 10.62 13.46
N LYS A 7 6.09 11.59 12.88
CA LYS A 7 5.57 12.31 11.71
C LYS A 7 5.79 11.46 10.46
N ASP A 8 4.75 10.76 10.01
CA ASP A 8 4.72 10.02 8.74
C ASP A 8 4.77 11.00 7.56
N TYR A 9 5.95 11.55 7.31
CA TYR A 9 6.20 12.46 6.20
C TYR A 9 6.26 11.68 4.88
N ASN A 10 5.57 12.22 3.87
CA ASN A 10 5.54 11.67 2.52
C ASN A 10 6.93 11.50 1.87
N THR A 11 7.95 12.20 2.36
CA THR A 11 9.34 12.15 1.89
C THR A 11 10.07 10.85 2.26
N ARG A 12 9.56 10.10 3.24
CA ARG A 12 10.12 8.79 3.64
C ARG A 12 9.40 7.61 3.00
N ARG A 13 8.33 7.86 2.24
CA ARG A 13 7.54 6.81 1.62
C ARG A 13 8.23 6.29 0.35
N PRO A 14 8.10 5.00 0.03
CA PRO A 14 8.66 4.45 -1.19
C PRO A 14 8.18 5.24 -2.42
N ARG A 15 9.08 5.33 -3.41
CA ARG A 15 8.78 5.98 -4.68
C ARG A 15 7.56 5.31 -5.30
N LEU A 16 6.59 6.11 -5.75
CA LEU A 16 5.45 5.57 -6.46
C LEU A 16 5.93 5.02 -7.81
N ILE A 17 5.78 3.72 -8.04
CA ILE A 17 6.13 3.09 -9.32
C ILE A 17 5.19 3.61 -10.41
N ILE A 18 3.92 3.79 -10.08
CA ILE A 18 2.90 4.38 -10.95
C ILE A 18 2.17 5.49 -10.17
N PRO A 19 2.61 6.76 -10.29
CA PRO A 19 2.06 7.87 -9.51
C PRO A 19 0.62 8.25 -9.88
N GLU A 20 0.19 7.97 -11.12
CA GLU A 20 -1.13 8.32 -11.66
C GLU A 20 -2.28 7.60 -10.93
N TYR A 21 -2.02 6.39 -10.41
CA TYR A 21 -3.00 5.60 -9.66
C TYR A 21 -2.98 5.88 -8.15
N GLY A 22 -2.02 6.67 -7.67
CA GLY A 22 -1.90 7.06 -6.26
C GLY A 22 -1.56 5.92 -5.29
N ARG A 23 -1.46 6.25 -4.00
CA ARG A 23 -1.04 5.31 -2.94
C ARG A 23 -2.09 4.28 -2.54
N ASN A 24 -3.37 4.57 -2.75
CA ASN A 24 -4.43 3.63 -2.40
C ASN A 24 -4.34 2.38 -3.28
N ILE A 25 -4.11 2.55 -4.58
CA ILE A 25 -3.93 1.44 -5.51
C ILE A 25 -2.66 0.64 -5.17
N GLN A 26 -1.55 1.30 -4.82
CA GLN A 26 -0.34 0.58 -4.37
C GLN A 26 -0.61 -0.27 -3.13
N ARG A 27 -1.33 0.25 -2.14
CA ARG A 27 -1.70 -0.53 -0.95
C ARG A 27 -2.58 -1.73 -1.30
N MET A 28 -3.50 -1.59 -2.24
CA MET A 28 -4.33 -2.70 -2.71
C MET A 28 -3.50 -3.79 -3.39
N VAL A 29 -2.53 -3.39 -4.23
CA VAL A 29 -1.60 -4.33 -4.87
C VAL A 29 -0.70 -5.01 -3.85
N ASP A 30 -0.10 -4.25 -2.93
CA ASP A 30 0.75 -4.79 -1.86
C ASP A 30 -0.02 -5.81 -1.02
N TYR A 31 -1.27 -5.50 -0.65
CA TYR A 31 -2.15 -6.42 0.07
C TYR A 31 -2.47 -7.68 -0.75
N ALA A 32 -2.84 -7.54 -2.03
CA ALA A 32 -3.13 -8.68 -2.90
C ALA A 32 -1.92 -9.62 -3.06
N LEU A 33 -0.69 -9.09 -3.03
CA LEU A 33 0.55 -9.89 -3.05
C LEU A 33 0.77 -10.71 -1.78
N THR A 34 0.17 -10.34 -0.64
CA THR A 34 0.26 -11.12 0.61
C THR A 34 -0.66 -12.34 0.63
N ILE A 35 -1.61 -12.44 -0.30
CA ILE A 35 -2.58 -13.53 -0.34
C ILE A 35 -2.04 -14.66 -1.22
N GLU A 36 -1.66 -15.77 -0.59
CA GLU A 36 -1.14 -16.96 -1.29
C GLU A 36 -2.23 -17.68 -2.07
N ASP A 37 -3.43 -17.80 -1.49
CA ASP A 37 -4.56 -18.47 -2.11
C ASP A 37 -5.09 -17.67 -3.32
N ARG A 38 -5.17 -18.33 -4.46
CA ARG A 38 -5.52 -17.69 -5.73
C ARG A 38 -6.99 -17.26 -5.77
N GLU A 39 -7.89 -18.01 -5.16
CA GLU A 39 -9.31 -17.64 -5.14
C GLU A 39 -9.53 -16.43 -4.23
N GLU A 40 -8.91 -16.43 -3.06
CA GLU A 40 -8.99 -15.34 -2.11
C GLU A 40 -8.34 -14.06 -2.65
N ARG A 41 -7.23 -14.17 -3.39
CA ARG A 41 -6.60 -13.04 -4.09
C ARG A 41 -7.51 -12.42 -5.14
N ASN A 42 -8.30 -13.23 -5.84
CA ASN A 42 -9.21 -12.72 -6.86
C ASN A 42 -10.44 -12.02 -6.27
N LYS A 43 -10.91 -12.44 -5.08
CA LYS A 43 -12.03 -11.78 -4.39
C LYS A 43 -11.71 -10.37 -3.94
N VAL A 44 -10.47 -10.11 -3.52
CA VAL A 44 -10.06 -8.76 -3.09
C VAL A 44 -9.83 -7.79 -4.26
N ALA A 45 -9.82 -8.31 -5.50
CA ALA A 45 -9.70 -7.53 -6.72
C ALA A 45 -11.05 -7.28 -7.44
N GLN A 46 -12.17 -7.80 -6.90
CA GLN A 46 -13.53 -7.51 -7.41
C GLN A 46 -14.10 -6.21 -6.87
#